data_AF-A0A2H0I632-F1
#
_entry.id   AF-A0A2H0I632-F1
#
_cell.length_a   1.000
_cell.length_b   1.000
_cell.length_c   1.000
_cell.angle_alpha   90.00
_cell.angle_beta   90.00
_cell.angle_gamma   90.00
#
_symmetry.space_group_name_H-M   'P 1'
#
loop_
_entity.id
_entity.type
_entity.pdbx_description
1 polymer ?
#
loop_
_entity_poly.entity_id
_entity_poly.type
_entity_poly.pdbx_seq_one_letter_code
_entity_poly.pdbx_strand_id
1 'polypeptide(L)'
;MSSRLHIAFQSALGKKPTLTQKEVLVKLVFERVQRKIDILLEQGKGELLERFMYFSDDVTEINTPFPIPKAEEITSLDAEIRAGNITLQARANGPTPIFYTGNICNIFGGADGTELLLNEENHIHPLETVALPGTTFQIIGVCLNHENIVYQVTTPDYPYETKKGYYIDARFVDAFWMPLAVLPHRERELPSKEVILTNLRNSLGLPYIWGGNVPTGVPKLLEFHPPKGFVDESLRAKWMLHGVDCSGLLYAATDGFIPRNTSEIVDFGTGLDIAGKTTEEIISLLQPLDIIARKGHMLIVLNQTEVIQSKMDYGTETTGFQNGVKISPLKEILDELLLTHIPLNSVDDPGPEGKKKLVIRRWHNNSL
;
A
#
# COMPACT_ATOMS: atom_id res chain seq x y z
N MET A 1 8.73 -16.31 50.40
CA MET A 1 7.55 -16.44 49.50
C MET A 1 7.84 -17.17 48.17
N SER A 2 8.93 -17.95 48.03
CA SER A 2 9.41 -18.37 46.70
C SER A 2 9.16 -19.84 46.29
N SER A 3 8.67 -20.73 47.16
CA SER A 3 8.52 -22.16 46.81
C SER A 3 7.14 -22.58 46.31
N ARG A 4 6.07 -21.85 46.67
CA ARG A 4 4.69 -22.16 46.22
C ARG A 4 4.42 -21.73 44.77
N LEU A 5 5.09 -20.67 44.29
CA LEU A 5 5.01 -20.22 42.89
C LEU A 5 5.67 -21.22 41.92
N HIS A 6 6.73 -21.91 42.35
CA HIS A 6 7.48 -22.84 41.51
C HIS A 6 6.68 -24.11 41.16
N ILE A 7 5.83 -24.58 42.08
CA ILE A 7 4.97 -25.76 41.87
C ILE A 7 3.77 -25.43 40.97
N ALA A 8 3.24 -24.20 41.06
CA ALA A 8 2.19 -23.72 40.15
C ALA A 8 2.71 -23.50 38.71
N PHE A 9 4.00 -23.19 38.56
CA PHE A 9 4.66 -22.91 37.28
C PHE A 9 4.81 -24.16 36.38
N GLN A 10 5.08 -25.33 36.97
CA GLN A 10 5.22 -26.60 36.24
C GLN A 10 3.88 -27.11 35.69
N SER A 11 2.76 -26.76 36.32
CA SER A 11 1.41 -27.18 35.90
C SER A 11 0.88 -26.43 34.68
N ALA A 12 1.50 -25.31 34.28
CA ALA A 12 0.97 -24.40 33.25
C ALA A 12 1.67 -24.51 31.87
N LEU A 13 2.72 -25.34 31.75
CA LEU A 13 3.57 -25.51 30.56
C LEU A 13 2.91 -26.19 29.34
N GLY A 14 1.58 -26.20 29.27
CA GLY A 14 0.81 -26.92 28.24
C GLY A 14 0.24 -26.10 27.09
N LYS A 15 0.46 -24.77 27.00
CA LYS A 15 -0.17 -23.94 25.94
C LYS A 15 0.80 -22.91 25.34
N LYS A 16 0.74 -22.79 24.00
CA LYS A 16 1.53 -21.91 23.12
C LYS A 16 1.48 -20.43 23.58
N PRO A 17 2.60 -19.67 23.54
CA PRO A 17 2.57 -18.24 23.84
C PRO A 17 2.27 -17.37 22.61
N THR A 18 1.58 -16.24 22.86
CA THR A 18 0.95 -15.33 21.88
C THR A 18 1.63 -13.97 21.68
N LEU A 19 2.88 -13.75 22.10
CA LEU A 19 3.65 -12.55 21.72
C LEU A 19 5.13 -12.92 21.49
N THR A 20 5.72 -12.36 20.45
CA THR A 20 7.12 -12.54 20.06
C THR A 20 8.05 -11.67 20.92
N GLN A 21 9.31 -12.08 21.11
CA GLN A 21 10.35 -11.30 21.82
C GLN A 21 10.48 -9.84 21.34
N LYS A 22 10.08 -9.59 20.09
CA LYS A 22 10.05 -8.31 19.39
C LYS A 22 9.02 -7.34 19.98
N GLU A 23 7.84 -7.81 20.35
CA GLU A 23 6.78 -6.98 20.95
C GLU A 23 7.14 -6.58 22.38
N VAL A 24 7.85 -7.46 23.10
CA VAL A 24 8.37 -7.17 24.44
C VAL A 24 9.47 -6.11 24.41
N LEU A 25 10.39 -6.16 23.43
CA LEU A 25 11.44 -5.15 23.30
C LEU A 25 10.87 -3.78 22.93
N VAL A 26 9.93 -3.74 21.98
CA VAL A 26 9.25 -2.49 21.63
C VAL A 26 8.51 -1.92 22.84
N LYS A 27 7.79 -2.77 23.59
CA LYS A 27 7.10 -2.36 24.82
C LYS A 27 8.06 -1.84 25.90
N LEU A 28 9.20 -2.50 26.12
CA LEU A 28 10.21 -2.07 27.10
C LEU A 28 10.90 -0.75 26.71
N VAL A 29 11.17 -0.56 25.41
CA VAL A 29 11.68 0.72 24.89
C VAL A 29 10.62 1.79 25.07
N PHE A 30 9.36 1.47 24.80
CA PHE A 30 8.23 2.37 24.98
C PHE A 30 8.05 2.79 26.44
N GLU A 31 8.05 1.85 27.38
CA GLU A 31 7.97 2.10 28.82
C GLU A 31 9.13 2.97 29.32
N ARG A 32 10.34 2.79 28.76
CA ARG A 32 11.50 3.65 29.07
C ARG A 32 11.35 5.06 28.49
N VAL A 33 10.81 5.19 27.29
CA VAL A 33 10.55 6.49 26.65
C VAL A 33 9.45 7.23 27.41
N GLN A 34 8.36 6.54 27.77
CA GLN A 34 7.26 7.09 28.57
C GLN A 34 7.73 7.58 29.94
N ARG A 35 8.49 6.75 30.67
CA ARG A 35 9.05 7.15 31.97
C ARG A 35 9.97 8.38 31.85
N LYS A 36 10.67 8.54 30.72
CA LYS A 36 11.52 9.70 30.47
C LYS A 36 10.71 10.95 30.13
N ILE A 37 9.59 10.79 29.43
CA ILE A 37 8.58 11.83 29.17
C ILE A 37 7.98 12.33 30.49
N ASP A 38 7.56 11.42 31.37
CA ASP A 38 6.97 11.76 32.68
C ASP A 38 7.97 12.56 33.54
N ILE A 39 9.24 12.14 33.58
CA ILE A 39 10.32 12.85 34.28
C ILE A 39 10.52 14.27 33.71
N LEU A 40 10.44 14.44 32.38
CA LEU A 40 10.62 15.76 31.75
C LEU A 40 9.45 16.70 32.05
N LEU A 41 8.22 16.16 32.12
CA LEU A 41 7.03 16.89 32.53
C LEU A 41 7.09 17.31 34.00
N GLU A 42 7.48 16.40 34.91
CA GLU A 42 7.68 16.70 36.33
C GLU A 42 8.77 17.77 36.56
N GLN A 43 9.77 17.83 35.67
CA GLN A 43 10.83 18.84 35.71
C GLN A 43 10.44 20.19 35.08
N GLY A 44 9.20 20.36 34.62
CA GLY A 44 8.73 21.59 33.96
C GLY A 44 9.37 21.85 32.59
N LYS A 45 10.00 20.85 31.97
CA LYS A 45 10.68 20.97 30.66
C LYS A 45 9.73 20.62 29.51
N GLY A 46 8.52 21.18 29.58
CA GLY A 46 7.42 21.00 28.60
C GLY A 46 7.86 21.19 27.15
N GLU A 47 8.70 22.19 26.92
CA GLU A 47 9.22 22.61 25.62
C GLU A 47 10.17 21.59 24.95
N LEU A 48 10.73 20.63 25.69
CA LEU A 48 11.51 19.53 25.11
C LEU A 48 10.65 18.37 24.58
N LEU A 49 9.35 18.35 24.91
CA LEU A 49 8.43 17.29 24.48
C LEU A 49 8.05 17.40 23.01
N GLU A 50 8.13 18.58 22.38
CA GLU A 50 7.91 18.72 20.93
C GLU A 50 8.92 17.91 20.09
N ARG A 51 10.07 17.53 20.66
CA ARG A 51 11.03 16.61 20.03
C ARG A 51 10.74 15.12 20.25
N PHE A 52 9.83 14.78 21.16
CA PHE A 52 9.46 13.41 21.53
C PHE A 52 7.99 13.06 21.24
N MET A 53 7.15 14.05 20.93
CA MET A 53 5.72 13.90 20.70
C MET A 53 5.42 13.33 19.31
N TYR A 54 5.38 12.01 19.21
CA TYR A 54 4.46 11.28 18.32
C TYR A 54 4.01 9.97 18.97
N PHE A 55 3.56 10.03 20.22
CA PHE A 55 2.98 8.89 20.91
C PHE A 55 2.00 9.40 21.97
N SER A 56 0.72 9.01 21.89
CA SER A 56 -0.25 9.25 22.96
C SER A 56 -1.01 7.98 23.33
N ASP A 57 -0.85 7.66 24.61
CA ASP A 57 -1.81 7.22 25.62
C ASP A 57 -2.49 5.84 25.59
N ASP A 58 -2.41 5.25 26.79
CA ASP A 58 -3.07 4.11 27.43
C ASP A 58 -2.71 2.66 27.04
N VAL A 59 -1.98 1.98 27.94
CA VAL A 59 -2.17 0.54 28.24
C VAL A 59 -1.85 0.26 29.72
N THR A 60 -2.81 -0.34 30.43
CA THR A 60 -2.64 -0.92 31.77
C THR A 60 -2.13 -2.38 31.69
N GLU A 61 -1.28 -2.74 32.66
CA GLU A 61 -0.66 -4.03 33.01
C GLU A 61 -0.85 -5.28 32.12
N ILE A 62 0.27 -5.89 31.69
CA ILE A 62 0.36 -7.33 31.42
C ILE A 62 1.63 -7.88 32.07
N ASN A 63 1.45 -8.71 33.11
CA ASN A 63 2.49 -9.49 33.78
C ASN A 63 2.68 -10.84 33.09
N THR A 64 3.74 -11.02 32.30
CA THR A 64 4.36 -12.35 32.05
C THR A 64 5.85 -12.21 31.73
N PRO A 65 6.76 -12.95 32.41
CA PRO A 65 8.18 -12.89 32.12
C PRO A 65 8.58 -13.86 31.00
N PHE A 66 9.18 -13.32 29.94
CA PHE A 66 9.92 -14.07 28.91
C PHE A 66 11.43 -13.98 29.17
N PRO A 67 12.26 -14.85 28.57
CA PRO A 67 13.70 -14.79 28.75
C PRO A 67 14.23 -13.53 28.06
N ILE A 68 14.70 -12.60 28.88
CA ILE A 68 15.36 -11.36 28.46
C ILE A 68 16.74 -11.76 27.91
N PRO A 69 17.16 -11.26 26.73
CA PRO A 69 18.55 -11.36 26.27
C PRO A 69 19.51 -10.89 27.36
N LYS A 70 20.75 -11.37 27.37
CA LYS A 70 21.70 -10.90 28.40
C LYS A 70 21.87 -9.38 28.26
N ALA A 71 21.96 -8.65 29.37
CA ALA A 71 22.01 -7.19 29.37
C ALA A 71 23.15 -6.61 28.48
N GLU A 72 24.22 -7.37 28.29
CA GLU A 72 25.36 -7.06 27.42
C GLU A 72 24.98 -7.06 25.93
N GLU A 73 24.11 -8.00 25.49
CA GLU A 73 23.62 -8.09 24.10
C GLU A 73 22.72 -6.89 23.76
N ILE A 74 21.91 -6.44 24.72
CA ILE A 74 21.05 -5.25 24.58
C ILE A 74 21.89 -3.97 24.44
N THR A 75 22.96 -3.85 25.23
CA THR A 75 23.83 -2.67 25.23
C THR A 75 24.63 -2.56 23.93
N SER A 76 25.12 -3.69 23.40
CA SER A 76 25.81 -3.73 22.10
C SER A 76 24.86 -3.37 20.95
N LEU A 77 23.63 -3.88 20.96
CA LEU A 77 22.64 -3.58 19.93
C LEU A 77 22.23 -2.10 19.94
N ASP A 78 22.05 -1.49 21.12
CA ASP A 78 21.76 -0.04 21.25
C ASP A 78 22.90 0.81 20.68
N ALA A 79 24.16 0.41 20.90
CA ALA A 79 25.32 1.11 20.33
C ALA A 79 25.35 1.03 18.79
N GLU A 80 25.11 -0.15 18.21
CA GLU A 80 25.06 -0.35 16.75
C GLU A 80 23.87 0.40 16.10
N ILE A 81 22.72 0.45 16.76
CA ILE A 81 21.56 1.24 16.31
C ILE A 81 21.90 2.74 16.32
N ARG A 82 22.49 3.25 17.41
CA ARG A 82 22.89 4.66 17.52
C ARG A 82 23.98 5.05 16.53
N ALA A 83 24.86 4.11 16.19
CA ALA A 83 25.87 4.29 15.16
C ALA A 83 25.28 4.26 13.74
N GLY A 84 24.02 3.84 13.58
CA GLY A 84 23.36 3.69 12.27
C GLY A 84 23.76 2.42 11.52
N ASN A 85 24.50 1.52 12.17
CA ASN A 85 25.00 0.28 11.57
C ASN A 85 23.90 -0.78 11.44
N ILE A 86 22.86 -0.71 12.27
CA ILE A 86 21.72 -1.62 12.27
C ILE A 86 20.45 -0.79 12.23
N THR A 87 19.56 -1.11 11.29
CA THR A 87 18.24 -0.50 11.16
C THR A 87 17.15 -1.54 11.34
N LEU A 88 15.96 -1.08 11.73
CA LEU A 88 14.79 -1.93 11.74
C LEU A 88 14.25 -2.02 10.31
N GLN A 89 14.13 -3.25 9.80
CA GLN A 89 13.63 -3.52 8.46
C GLN A 89 12.51 -4.55 8.54
N ALA A 90 11.60 -4.54 7.57
CA ALA A 90 10.48 -5.47 7.53
C ALA A 90 10.27 -6.08 6.15
N ARG A 91 9.63 -7.25 6.12
CA ARG A 91 9.21 -7.97 4.90
C ARG A 91 7.72 -8.29 4.98
N ALA A 92 7.00 -7.99 3.91
CA ALA A 92 5.59 -8.33 3.77
C ALA A 92 5.38 -9.86 3.76
N ASN A 93 4.56 -10.36 4.68
CA ASN A 93 4.19 -11.79 4.76
C ASN A 93 3.04 -12.16 3.81
N GLY A 94 2.50 -11.16 3.13
CA GLY A 94 1.36 -11.23 2.22
C GLY A 94 1.03 -9.82 1.73
N PRO A 95 -0.11 -9.63 1.02
CA PRO A 95 -0.57 -8.31 0.65
C PRO A 95 -0.64 -7.37 1.86
N THR A 96 0.08 -6.26 1.81
CA THR A 96 0.26 -5.34 2.94
C THR A 96 -0.21 -3.93 2.54
N PRO A 97 -1.36 -3.45 3.03
CA PRO A 97 -1.84 -2.12 2.73
C PRO A 97 -0.87 -1.04 3.23
N ILE A 98 -0.59 -0.05 2.38
CA ILE A 98 0.21 1.14 2.70
C ILE A 98 -0.72 2.35 2.77
N PHE A 99 -0.66 3.08 3.88
CA PHE A 99 -1.46 4.27 4.11
C PHE A 99 -0.59 5.51 4.26
N TYR A 100 -1.10 6.71 3.94
CA TYR A 100 -0.40 7.97 4.27
C TYR A 100 -0.67 8.49 5.70
N THR A 101 -1.38 7.70 6.53
CA THR A 101 -1.68 8.02 7.93
C THR A 101 -1.39 6.82 8.83
N GLY A 102 -0.82 7.08 10.00
CA GLY A 102 -0.61 6.05 11.03
C GLY A 102 -1.88 5.67 11.81
N ASN A 103 -2.97 6.43 11.61
CA ASN A 103 -4.23 6.18 12.31
C ASN A 103 -5.11 5.13 11.60
N ILE A 104 -4.61 3.90 11.53
CA ILE A 104 -5.23 2.82 10.74
C ILE A 104 -6.58 2.38 11.32
N CYS A 105 -6.77 2.35 12.65
CA CYS A 105 -8.07 1.99 13.22
C CYS A 105 -9.18 2.98 12.85
N ASN A 106 -8.87 4.26 12.66
CA ASN A 106 -9.87 5.20 12.17
C ASN A 106 -10.28 4.93 10.71
N ILE A 107 -9.44 4.24 9.93
CA ILE A 107 -9.77 3.83 8.57
C ILE A 107 -10.78 2.69 8.57
N PHE A 108 -10.57 1.71 9.45
CA PHE A 108 -11.37 0.49 9.53
C PHE A 108 -12.16 0.45 10.83
N GLY A 109 -13.39 0.93 10.78
CA GLY A 109 -14.33 0.95 11.89
C GLY A 109 -14.71 2.36 12.34
N GLY A 110 -13.87 3.38 12.14
CA GLY A 110 -14.18 4.72 12.63
C GLY A 110 -14.46 4.76 14.14
N ALA A 111 -15.29 5.69 14.60
CA ALA A 111 -15.58 5.85 16.04
C ALA A 111 -16.45 4.74 16.62
N ASP A 112 -17.36 4.17 15.83
CA ASP A 112 -18.34 3.18 16.27
C ASP A 112 -17.90 1.73 16.00
N GLY A 113 -16.95 1.53 15.08
CA GLY A 113 -16.45 0.25 14.62
C GLY A 113 -17.16 -0.30 13.38
N THR A 114 -18.10 0.44 12.77
CA THR A 114 -19.01 -0.10 11.75
C THR A 114 -18.72 0.43 10.34
N GLU A 115 -18.00 1.54 10.21
CA GLU A 115 -17.81 2.24 8.94
C GLU A 115 -16.35 2.27 8.47
N LEU A 116 -16.15 2.47 7.16
CA LEU A 116 -14.84 2.79 6.60
C LEU A 116 -14.68 4.31 6.53
N LEU A 117 -13.45 4.81 6.71
CA LEU A 117 -13.14 6.21 6.43
C LEU A 117 -13.13 6.46 4.93
N LEU A 118 -14.26 6.93 4.42
CA LEU A 118 -14.48 7.20 3.01
C LEU A 118 -14.46 8.71 2.73
N ASN A 119 -13.97 9.11 1.56
CA ASN A 119 -14.12 10.48 1.07
C ASN A 119 -15.47 10.68 0.34
N GLU A 120 -15.69 11.88 -0.20
CA GLU A 120 -16.91 12.24 -0.94
C GLU A 120 -17.12 11.36 -2.18
N GLU A 121 -16.04 10.84 -2.77
CA GLU A 121 -16.07 9.89 -3.90
C GLU A 121 -16.15 8.42 -3.46
N ASN A 122 -16.45 8.13 -2.18
CA ASN A 122 -16.64 6.78 -1.66
C ASN A 122 -15.37 5.89 -1.74
N HIS A 123 -14.20 6.52 -1.68
CA HIS A 123 -12.87 5.89 -1.62
C HIS A 123 -12.31 5.84 -0.22
N ILE A 124 -11.52 4.81 0.07
CA ILE A 124 -10.74 4.71 1.31
C ILE A 124 -9.60 5.73 1.21
N HIS A 125 -9.88 6.94 1.68
CA HIS A 125 -9.05 8.11 1.42
C HIS A 125 -7.57 7.90 1.76
N PRO A 126 -7.20 7.20 2.85
CA PRO A 126 -5.80 7.09 3.22
C PRO A 126 -4.99 6.00 2.51
N LEU A 127 -5.62 5.15 1.70
CA LEU A 127 -4.95 4.05 1.01
C LEU A 127 -4.15 4.58 -0.19
N GLU A 128 -2.86 4.26 -0.22
CA GLU A 128 -1.95 4.64 -1.32
C GLU A 128 -1.70 3.49 -2.28
N THR A 129 -1.39 2.32 -1.74
CA THR A 129 -1.18 1.08 -2.49
C THR A 129 -1.30 -0.13 -1.58
N VAL A 130 -1.35 -1.34 -2.13
CA VAL A 130 -1.12 -2.58 -1.39
C VAL A 130 0.21 -3.18 -1.84
N ALA A 131 1.20 -3.23 -0.95
CA ALA A 131 2.47 -3.88 -1.21
C ALA A 131 2.26 -5.38 -1.46
N LEU A 132 2.99 -5.91 -2.45
CA LEU A 132 2.93 -7.31 -2.81
C LEU A 132 3.71 -8.17 -1.78
N PRO A 133 3.40 -9.47 -1.67
CA PRO A 133 4.14 -10.38 -0.79
C PRO A 133 5.65 -10.31 -1.04
N GLY A 134 6.45 -10.32 0.02
CA GLY A 134 7.91 -10.22 -0.08
C GLY A 134 8.46 -8.80 -0.21
N THR A 135 7.62 -7.78 -0.42
CA THR A 135 8.07 -6.36 -0.40
C THR A 135 8.81 -6.05 0.90
N THR A 136 9.94 -5.37 0.75
CA THR A 136 10.80 -4.96 1.86
C THR A 136 10.57 -3.51 2.23
N PHE A 137 10.64 -3.22 3.52
CA PHE A 137 10.48 -1.89 4.08
C PHE A 137 11.67 -1.55 4.97
N GLN A 138 12.13 -0.30 4.89
CA GLN A 138 12.88 0.31 5.96
C GLN A 138 11.89 0.93 6.94
N ILE A 139 12.00 0.58 8.22
CA ILE A 139 11.17 1.18 9.28
C ILE A 139 11.91 2.42 9.78
N ILE A 140 11.31 3.58 9.56
CA ILE A 140 11.85 4.90 9.94
C ILE A 140 11.17 5.45 11.19
N GLY A 141 10.04 4.88 11.59
CA GLY A 141 9.30 5.25 12.78
C GLY A 141 8.39 4.12 13.24
N VAL A 142 8.03 4.16 14.52
CA VAL A 142 7.05 3.26 15.13
C VAL A 142 6.00 4.14 15.76
N CYS A 143 4.72 3.79 15.69
CA CYS A 143 3.64 4.44 16.43
C CYS A 143 2.73 3.37 17.04
N LEU A 144 2.10 3.71 18.16
CA LEU A 144 1.01 2.90 18.72
C LEU A 144 -0.32 3.47 18.24
N ASN A 145 -1.22 2.58 17.80
CA ASN A 145 -2.59 2.92 17.42
C ASN A 145 -3.54 1.89 18.01
N HIS A 146 -4.29 2.27 19.05
CA HIS A 146 -5.24 1.39 19.75
C HIS A 146 -4.65 0.00 20.06
N GLU A 147 -3.55 -0.02 20.82
CA GLU A 147 -2.80 -1.23 21.19
C GLU A 147 -2.05 -1.95 20.05
N ASN A 148 -2.22 -1.53 18.79
CA ASN A 148 -1.49 -2.08 17.65
C ASN A 148 -0.23 -1.27 17.36
N ILE A 149 0.82 -1.98 16.96
CA ILE A 149 2.04 -1.35 16.45
C ILE A 149 1.82 -1.02 14.98
N VAL A 150 2.08 0.24 14.62
CA VAL A 150 2.10 0.72 13.25
C VAL A 150 3.52 1.19 12.94
N TYR A 151 4.05 0.81 11.78
CA TYR A 151 5.37 1.25 11.33
C TYR A 151 5.23 2.37 10.33
N GLN A 152 5.98 3.45 10.53
CA GLN A 152 6.26 4.41 9.48
C GLN A 152 7.41 3.87 8.63
N VAL A 153 7.23 3.81 7.32
CA VAL A 153 8.11 3.07 6.42
C VAL A 153 8.50 3.85 5.16
N THR A 154 9.61 3.45 4.57
CA THR A 154 9.94 3.70 3.16
C THR A 154 10.15 2.36 2.45
N THR A 155 9.88 2.32 1.16
CA THR A 155 10.14 1.14 0.33
C THR A 155 10.47 1.54 -1.11
N PRO A 156 11.47 0.91 -1.75
CA PRO A 156 11.74 1.15 -3.17
C PRO A 156 10.62 0.61 -4.08
N ASP A 157 9.72 -0.23 -3.58
CA ASP A 157 8.55 -0.71 -4.34
C ASP A 157 7.48 0.40 -4.52
N TYR A 158 7.53 1.46 -3.70
CA TYR A 158 6.63 2.62 -3.77
C TYR A 158 7.40 3.92 -3.45
N PRO A 159 8.28 4.39 -4.36
CA PRO A 159 9.27 5.45 -4.10
C PRO A 159 8.70 6.86 -4.25
N TYR A 160 7.42 7.06 -3.90
CA TYR A 160 6.76 8.36 -4.05
C TYR A 160 6.93 9.22 -2.81
N GLU A 161 7.02 10.53 -3.00
CA GLU A 161 7.15 11.44 -1.86
C GLU A 161 5.81 11.68 -1.17
N THR A 162 5.86 11.74 0.16
CA THR A 162 4.72 12.13 0.99
C THR A 162 5.20 13.00 2.14
N LYS A 163 4.45 14.08 2.42
CA LYS A 163 4.75 14.97 3.54
C LYS A 163 4.54 14.30 4.91
N LYS A 164 3.65 13.29 4.97
CA LYS A 164 3.25 12.63 6.22
C LYS A 164 3.99 11.31 6.46
N GLY A 165 4.72 10.81 5.47
CA GLY A 165 5.26 9.45 5.48
C GLY A 165 4.21 8.39 5.13
N TYR A 166 4.67 7.14 4.97
CA TYR A 166 3.83 5.98 4.74
C TYR A 166 3.80 5.08 5.96
N TYR A 167 2.68 4.38 6.14
CA TYR A 167 2.40 3.60 7.33
C TYR A 167 1.86 2.22 6.96
N ILE A 168 2.30 1.21 7.71
CA ILE A 168 1.83 -0.16 7.61
C ILE A 168 1.53 -0.70 9.01
N ASP A 169 0.53 -1.58 9.11
CA ASP A 169 0.24 -2.29 10.35
C ASP A 169 1.26 -3.43 10.54
N ALA A 170 1.92 -3.47 11.71
CA ALA A 170 3.01 -4.39 11.99
C ALA A 170 2.61 -5.87 11.86
N ARG A 171 1.31 -6.21 11.99
CA ARG A 171 0.80 -7.58 11.88
C ARG A 171 0.89 -8.16 10.47
N PHE A 172 1.11 -7.32 9.45
CA PHE A 172 1.28 -7.76 8.07
C PHE A 172 2.72 -8.15 7.71
N VAL A 173 3.69 -7.88 8.59
CA VAL A 173 5.11 -7.99 8.24
C VAL A 173 5.92 -8.72 9.31
N ASP A 174 6.92 -9.47 8.86
CA ASP A 174 8.01 -9.89 9.72
C ASP A 174 9.03 -8.74 9.78
N ALA A 175 9.56 -8.41 10.96
CA ALA A 175 10.56 -7.35 11.06
C ALA A 175 11.76 -7.78 11.89
N PHE A 176 12.91 -7.24 11.51
CA PHE A 176 14.23 -7.74 11.83
C PHE A 176 15.17 -6.55 12.05
N TRP A 177 16.06 -6.68 13.03
CA TRP A 177 17.19 -5.76 13.17
C TRP A 177 18.34 -6.27 12.32
N MET A 178 18.76 -5.50 11.32
CA MET A 178 19.89 -5.87 10.46
C MET A 178 20.55 -4.63 9.83
N PRO A 179 21.78 -4.74 9.32
CA PRO A 179 22.41 -3.62 8.60
C PRO A 179 21.59 -3.18 7.39
N LEU A 180 21.68 -1.88 7.06
CA LEU A 180 20.99 -1.32 5.91
C LEU A 180 21.38 -2.07 4.63
N ALA A 181 20.41 -2.28 3.74
CA ALA A 181 20.58 -3.00 2.46
C ALA A 181 20.90 -4.51 2.56
N VAL A 182 20.83 -5.12 3.75
CA VAL A 182 20.98 -6.57 3.90
C VAL A 182 19.70 -7.32 3.52
N LEU A 183 18.51 -6.72 3.73
CA LEU A 183 17.27 -7.36 3.31
C LEU A 183 17.13 -7.24 1.79
N PRO A 184 17.21 -8.36 1.03
CA PRO A 184 17.15 -8.30 -0.42
C PRO A 184 15.78 -7.81 -0.85
N HIS A 185 15.76 -6.95 -1.87
CA HIS A 185 14.53 -6.49 -2.51
C HIS A 185 13.72 -7.66 -3.05
N ARG A 186 12.41 -7.45 -3.19
CA ARG A 186 11.54 -8.41 -3.86
C ARG A 186 12.01 -8.58 -5.30
N GLU A 187 12.33 -9.80 -5.69
CA GLU A 187 12.59 -10.14 -7.09
C GLU A 187 11.30 -9.96 -7.88
N ARG A 188 11.39 -9.29 -9.04
CA ARG A 188 10.26 -9.05 -9.92
C ARG A 188 10.57 -9.69 -11.26
N GLU A 189 9.80 -10.70 -11.63
CA GLU A 189 9.90 -11.32 -12.95
C GLU A 189 8.79 -10.76 -13.83
N LEU A 190 9.15 -10.18 -14.97
CA LEU A 190 8.17 -9.73 -15.95
C LEU A 190 7.45 -10.95 -16.54
N PRO A 191 6.12 -11.09 -16.35
CA PRO A 191 5.40 -12.21 -16.95
C PRO A 191 5.38 -12.08 -18.48
N SER A 192 5.16 -13.18 -19.19
CA SER A 192 5.03 -13.13 -20.66
C SER A 192 3.85 -12.26 -21.08
N LYS A 193 3.89 -11.77 -22.32
CA LYS A 193 2.81 -10.99 -22.93
C LYS A 193 1.45 -11.66 -22.77
N GLU A 194 1.40 -12.97 -23.04
CA GLU A 194 0.21 -13.80 -22.99
C GLU A 194 -0.31 -13.93 -21.57
N VAL A 195 0.57 -14.07 -20.59
CA VAL A 195 0.22 -14.13 -19.17
C VAL A 195 -0.39 -12.79 -18.73
N ILE A 196 0.24 -11.65 -19.09
CA ILE A 196 -0.27 -10.32 -18.74
C ILE A 196 -1.66 -10.10 -19.35
N LEU A 197 -1.84 -10.38 -20.64
CA LEU A 197 -3.13 -10.25 -21.33
C LEU A 197 -4.20 -11.18 -20.74
N THR A 198 -3.82 -12.37 -20.28
CA THR A 198 -4.73 -13.31 -19.58
C THR A 198 -5.14 -12.74 -18.22
N ASN A 199 -4.19 -12.25 -17.42
CA ASN A 199 -4.45 -11.64 -16.13
C ASN A 199 -5.36 -10.42 -16.24
N LEU A 200 -5.15 -9.58 -17.25
CA LEU A 200 -6.01 -8.43 -17.54
C LEU A 200 -7.46 -8.88 -17.83
N ARG A 201 -7.65 -9.87 -18.70
CA ARG A 201 -9.00 -10.40 -19.01
C ARG A 201 -9.66 -11.05 -17.80
N ASN A 202 -8.91 -11.77 -16.98
CA ASN A 202 -9.41 -12.37 -15.74
C ASN A 202 -9.82 -11.34 -14.68
N SER A 203 -9.41 -10.08 -14.85
CA SER A 203 -9.79 -8.97 -13.98
C SER A 203 -11.13 -8.34 -14.34
N LEU A 204 -11.77 -8.77 -15.45
CA LEU A 204 -13.06 -8.23 -15.90
C LEU A 204 -14.12 -8.32 -14.80
N GLY A 205 -14.78 -7.20 -14.50
CA GLY A 205 -15.83 -7.12 -13.49
C GLY A 205 -15.32 -6.91 -12.06
N LEU A 206 -14.00 -6.88 -11.82
CA LEU A 206 -13.47 -6.47 -10.51
C LEU A 206 -13.87 -5.03 -10.21
N PRO A 207 -14.21 -4.71 -8.94
CA PRO A 207 -14.61 -3.36 -8.56
C PRO A 207 -13.42 -2.39 -8.57
N TYR A 208 -13.73 -1.10 -8.72
CA TYR A 208 -12.75 -0.03 -8.54
C TYR A 208 -12.49 0.20 -7.05
N ILE A 209 -11.22 0.07 -6.63
CA ILE A 209 -10.73 0.47 -5.31
C ILE A 209 -9.57 1.43 -5.54
N TRP A 210 -9.73 2.70 -5.17
CA TRP A 210 -8.63 3.67 -5.18
C TRP A 210 -7.46 3.17 -4.34
N GLY A 211 -6.24 3.16 -4.88
CA GLY A 211 -5.08 2.58 -4.22
C GLY A 211 -5.03 1.04 -4.28
N GLY A 212 -6.07 0.38 -4.81
CA GLY A 212 -6.14 -1.07 -4.94
C GLY A 212 -5.29 -1.61 -6.09
N ASN A 213 -4.57 -2.70 -5.84
CA ASN A 213 -3.80 -3.44 -6.85
C ASN A 213 -3.74 -4.96 -6.54
N VAL A 214 -4.71 -5.47 -5.77
CA VAL A 214 -4.79 -6.89 -5.39
C VAL A 214 -6.19 -7.38 -5.75
N PRO A 215 -6.34 -8.06 -6.90
CA PRO A 215 -7.64 -8.54 -7.38
C PRO A 215 -8.45 -9.33 -6.35
N THR A 216 -7.79 -10.12 -5.51
CA THR A 216 -8.44 -10.95 -4.48
C THR A 216 -8.73 -10.20 -3.18
N GLY A 217 -8.23 -8.97 -3.03
CA GLY A 217 -8.21 -8.23 -1.77
C GLY A 217 -7.21 -8.79 -0.76
N VAL A 218 -7.33 -8.31 0.47
CA VAL A 218 -6.47 -8.55 1.64
C VAL A 218 -7.36 -9.14 2.77
N PRO A 219 -7.63 -10.45 2.76
CA PRO A 219 -8.55 -11.07 3.72
C PRO A 219 -8.16 -10.86 5.19
N LYS A 220 -6.87 -10.74 5.49
CA LYS A 220 -6.36 -10.47 6.84
C LYS A 220 -6.87 -9.16 7.44
N LEU A 221 -7.33 -8.20 6.64
CA LEU A 221 -7.97 -6.99 7.19
C LEU A 221 -9.21 -7.31 8.02
N LEU A 222 -9.96 -8.35 7.69
CA LEU A 222 -11.12 -8.77 8.49
C LEU A 222 -10.72 -9.43 9.82
N GLU A 223 -9.50 -9.96 9.91
CA GLU A 223 -8.96 -10.50 11.16
C GLU A 223 -8.37 -9.40 12.03
N PHE A 224 -7.60 -8.49 11.40
CA PHE A 224 -6.83 -7.47 12.10
C PHE A 224 -7.66 -6.22 12.45
N HIS A 225 -8.67 -5.92 11.63
CA HIS A 225 -9.59 -4.80 11.79
C HIS A 225 -11.02 -5.28 11.52
N PRO A 226 -11.59 -6.17 12.35
CA PRO A 226 -12.91 -6.73 12.11
C PRO A 226 -13.99 -5.64 12.20
N PRO A 227 -14.93 -5.56 11.23
CA PRO A 227 -16.08 -4.68 11.37
C PRO A 227 -16.95 -5.10 12.56
N LYS A 228 -17.48 -4.13 13.30
CA LYS A 228 -18.50 -4.40 14.32
C LYS A 228 -19.87 -4.51 13.65
N GLY A 229 -20.49 -5.67 13.78
CA GLY A 229 -21.83 -5.92 13.24
C GLY A 229 -21.84 -6.47 11.82
N PHE A 230 -23.00 -6.39 11.17
CA PHE A 230 -23.20 -6.92 9.83
C PHE A 230 -22.65 -5.96 8.78
N VAL A 231 -21.78 -6.47 7.90
CA VAL A 231 -21.35 -5.77 6.68
C VAL A 231 -21.89 -6.53 5.48
N ASP A 232 -22.50 -5.82 4.53
CA ASP A 232 -22.90 -6.42 3.26
C ASP A 232 -21.68 -6.78 2.40
N GLU A 233 -21.89 -7.50 1.30
CA GLU A 233 -20.80 -7.96 0.43
C GLU A 233 -20.02 -6.79 -0.21
N SER A 234 -20.67 -5.66 -0.46
CA SER A 234 -20.03 -4.47 -1.04
C SER A 234 -19.07 -3.83 -0.06
N LEU A 235 -19.56 -3.58 1.16
CA LEU A 235 -18.76 -3.03 2.23
C LEU A 235 -17.65 -4.01 2.63
N ARG A 236 -17.92 -5.31 2.67
CA ARG A 236 -16.92 -6.35 2.92
C ARG A 236 -15.81 -6.37 1.88
N ALA A 237 -16.16 -6.28 0.59
CA ALA A 237 -15.17 -6.19 -0.49
C ALA A 237 -14.28 -4.96 -0.34
N LYS A 238 -14.88 -3.78 -0.06
CA LYS A 238 -14.12 -2.56 0.25
C LYS A 238 -13.24 -2.70 1.48
N TRP A 239 -13.74 -3.32 2.54
CA TRP A 239 -13.01 -3.57 3.78
C TRP A 239 -11.76 -4.42 3.53
N MET A 240 -11.87 -5.37 2.61
CA MET A 240 -10.76 -6.21 2.16
C MET A 240 -9.89 -5.54 1.09
N LEU A 241 -10.19 -4.32 0.63
CA LEU A 241 -9.52 -3.70 -0.52
C LEU A 241 -9.57 -4.60 -1.78
N HIS A 242 -10.65 -5.39 -1.93
CA HIS A 242 -10.86 -6.29 -3.05
C HIS A 242 -11.17 -5.48 -4.30
N GLY A 243 -10.21 -5.39 -5.22
CA GLY A 243 -10.34 -4.64 -6.46
C GLY A 243 -9.06 -3.94 -6.87
N VAL A 244 -9.16 -3.16 -7.95
CA VAL A 244 -8.02 -2.47 -8.54
C VAL A 244 -8.40 -1.07 -9.02
N ASP A 245 -7.50 -0.10 -8.88
CA ASP A 245 -7.62 1.17 -9.59
C ASP A 245 -7.04 1.08 -11.02
N CYS A 246 -7.01 2.20 -11.73
CA CYS A 246 -6.61 2.26 -13.13
C CYS A 246 -5.19 1.72 -13.38
N SER A 247 -4.18 2.18 -12.63
CA SER A 247 -2.80 1.70 -12.75
C SER A 247 -2.55 0.42 -11.98
N GLY A 248 -3.29 0.20 -10.89
CA GLY A 248 -3.30 -1.02 -10.09
C GLY A 248 -3.72 -2.25 -10.89
N LEU A 249 -4.56 -2.10 -11.91
CA LEU A 249 -4.92 -3.17 -12.85
C LEU A 249 -3.69 -3.72 -13.59
N LEU A 250 -2.90 -2.85 -14.24
CA LEU A 250 -1.71 -3.29 -14.96
C LEU A 250 -0.57 -3.67 -14.00
N TYR A 251 -0.46 -2.98 -12.86
CA TYR A 251 0.49 -3.33 -11.80
C TYR A 251 0.25 -4.75 -11.29
N ALA A 252 -1.00 -5.12 -11.01
CA ALA A 252 -1.37 -6.48 -10.60
C ALA A 252 -1.09 -7.52 -11.69
N ALA A 253 -1.46 -7.22 -12.95
CA ALA A 253 -1.28 -8.14 -14.08
C ALA A 253 0.19 -8.45 -14.39
N THR A 254 1.12 -7.58 -13.96
CA THR A 254 2.56 -7.65 -14.20
C THR A 254 3.37 -7.99 -12.94
N ASP A 255 2.71 -8.40 -11.85
CA ASP A 255 3.36 -8.65 -10.56
C ASP A 255 4.24 -7.47 -10.07
N GLY A 256 3.75 -6.25 -10.26
CA GLY A 256 4.42 -5.02 -9.82
C GLY A 256 5.67 -4.63 -10.62
N PHE A 257 5.80 -5.14 -11.85
CA PHE A 257 6.93 -4.79 -12.72
C PHE A 257 6.87 -3.33 -13.21
N ILE A 258 5.67 -2.80 -13.45
CA ILE A 258 5.47 -1.42 -13.92
C ILE A 258 5.38 -0.40 -12.77
N PRO A 259 5.54 0.91 -13.02
CA PRO A 259 5.28 1.94 -12.02
C PRO A 259 3.84 1.90 -11.48
N ARG A 260 3.66 2.14 -10.19
CA ARG A 260 2.35 2.05 -9.53
C ARG A 260 1.42 3.23 -9.82
N ASN A 261 1.93 4.45 -9.97
CA ASN A 261 1.13 5.66 -10.10
C ASN A 261 1.08 6.18 -11.54
N THR A 262 -0.07 6.72 -11.95
CA THR A 262 -0.24 7.28 -13.29
C THR A 262 0.70 8.45 -13.60
N SER A 263 1.21 9.15 -12.58
CA SER A 263 2.20 10.23 -12.72
C SER A 263 3.52 9.77 -13.36
N GLU A 264 3.92 8.53 -13.14
CA GLU A 264 5.13 7.94 -13.75
C GLU A 264 4.79 7.21 -15.05
N ILE A 265 3.58 6.62 -15.11
CA ILE A 265 3.14 5.86 -16.29
C ILE A 265 3.04 6.75 -17.53
N VAL A 266 2.69 8.03 -17.37
CA VAL A 266 2.67 8.97 -18.50
C VAL A 266 4.03 9.13 -19.17
N ASP A 267 5.14 8.71 -18.54
CA ASP A 267 6.50 8.74 -19.11
C ASP A 267 7.19 7.38 -19.13
N PHE A 268 6.47 6.31 -18.78
CA PHE A 268 7.02 4.96 -18.73
C PHE A 268 7.07 4.30 -20.12
N GLY A 269 8.26 3.91 -20.58
CA GLY A 269 8.47 3.27 -21.87
C GLY A 269 8.70 4.26 -23.01
N THR A 270 8.44 3.84 -24.25
CA THR A 270 8.66 4.66 -25.45
C THR A 270 7.36 5.36 -25.88
N GLY A 271 7.42 6.66 -26.12
CA GLY A 271 6.30 7.42 -26.69
C GLY A 271 6.02 7.06 -28.14
N LEU A 272 4.74 6.92 -28.50
CA LEU A 272 4.34 6.82 -29.90
C LEU A 272 4.13 8.20 -30.52
N ASP A 273 4.48 8.31 -31.81
CA ASP A 273 4.13 9.49 -32.61
C ASP A 273 2.62 9.49 -32.87
N ILE A 274 1.86 10.31 -32.14
CA ILE A 274 0.40 10.43 -32.24
C ILE A 274 -0.06 11.88 -32.43
N ALA A 275 0.84 12.85 -32.31
CA ALA A 275 0.52 14.26 -32.46
C ALA A 275 -0.07 14.55 -33.84
N GLY A 276 -1.22 15.23 -33.85
CA GLY A 276 -1.94 15.58 -35.08
C GLY A 276 -2.58 14.43 -35.83
N LYS A 277 -2.54 13.19 -35.31
CA LYS A 277 -3.13 12.01 -35.94
C LYS A 277 -4.62 11.86 -35.62
N THR A 278 -5.38 11.29 -36.56
CA THR A 278 -6.78 10.90 -36.34
C THR A 278 -6.89 9.64 -35.48
N THR A 279 -8.10 9.31 -35.02
CA THR A 279 -8.37 8.05 -34.31
C THR A 279 -7.91 6.83 -35.10
N GLU A 280 -8.22 6.75 -36.39
CA GLU A 280 -7.86 5.60 -37.25
C GLU A 280 -6.35 5.49 -37.42
N GLU A 281 -5.66 6.62 -37.60
CA GLU A 281 -4.20 6.66 -37.69
C GLU A 281 -3.56 6.22 -36.38
N ILE A 282 -4.08 6.68 -35.23
CA ILE A 282 -3.61 6.24 -33.90
C ILE A 282 -3.82 4.74 -33.73
N ILE A 283 -5.02 4.22 -34.02
CA ILE A 283 -5.32 2.78 -33.89
C ILE A 283 -4.34 1.94 -34.71
N SER A 284 -4.02 2.37 -35.93
CA SER A 284 -3.08 1.63 -36.80
C SER A 284 -1.66 1.49 -36.22
N LEU A 285 -1.28 2.34 -35.27
CA LEU A 285 0.01 2.32 -34.59
C LEU A 285 0.01 1.44 -33.33
N LEU A 286 -1.17 1.20 -32.75
CA LEU A 286 -1.31 0.54 -31.46
C LEU A 286 -0.98 -0.95 -31.53
N GLN A 287 -0.45 -1.46 -30.44
CA GLN A 287 -0.16 -2.87 -30.22
C GLN A 287 -0.68 -3.31 -28.84
N PRO A 288 -0.95 -4.61 -28.65
CA PRO A 288 -1.35 -5.12 -27.34
C PRO A 288 -0.32 -4.73 -26.27
N LEU A 289 -0.83 -4.32 -25.12
CA LEU A 289 -0.15 -3.75 -23.96
C LEU A 289 0.35 -2.32 -24.10
N ASP A 290 0.18 -1.64 -25.25
CA ASP A 290 0.38 -0.19 -25.26
C ASP A 290 -0.57 0.48 -24.25
N ILE A 291 -0.06 1.51 -23.58
CA ILE A 291 -0.79 2.25 -22.55
C ILE A 291 -1.25 3.58 -23.15
N ILE A 292 -2.56 3.81 -23.14
CA ILE A 292 -3.14 5.11 -23.44
C ILE A 292 -3.26 5.86 -22.10
N ALA A 293 -2.39 6.85 -21.88
CA ALA A 293 -2.22 7.50 -20.58
C ALA A 293 -2.57 8.99 -20.61
N ARG A 294 -3.13 9.45 -19.49
CA ARG A 294 -3.31 10.87 -19.16
C ARG A 294 -3.09 11.07 -17.66
N LYS A 295 -2.88 12.32 -17.23
CA LYS A 295 -2.79 12.61 -15.80
C LYS A 295 -4.06 12.15 -15.08
N GLY A 296 -3.89 11.21 -14.14
CA GLY A 296 -4.96 10.69 -13.29
C GLY A 296 -5.74 9.49 -13.85
N HIS A 297 -5.47 8.99 -15.06
CA HIS A 297 -6.14 7.79 -15.59
C HIS A 297 -5.37 7.14 -16.74
N MET A 298 -5.59 5.84 -16.94
CA MET A 298 -4.97 5.10 -18.05
C MET A 298 -5.86 3.96 -18.55
N LEU A 299 -5.57 3.52 -19.77
CA LEU A 299 -6.18 2.36 -20.42
C LEU A 299 -5.08 1.49 -21.01
N ILE A 300 -5.34 0.18 -21.11
CA ILE A 300 -4.43 -0.80 -21.69
C ILE A 300 -5.04 -1.36 -22.97
N VAL A 301 -4.30 -1.33 -24.07
CA VAL A 301 -4.71 -1.94 -25.34
C VAL A 301 -4.65 -3.46 -25.22
N LEU A 302 -5.76 -4.16 -25.46
CA LEU A 302 -5.79 -5.63 -25.48
C LEU A 302 -5.49 -6.18 -26.87
N ASN A 303 -5.97 -5.50 -27.90
CA ASN A 303 -5.81 -5.83 -29.33
C ASN A 303 -6.20 -4.61 -30.18
N GLN A 304 -6.33 -4.79 -31.49
CA GLN A 304 -6.67 -3.73 -32.45
C GLN A 304 -8.09 -3.17 -32.30
N THR A 305 -8.95 -3.77 -31.49
CA THR A 305 -10.37 -3.40 -31.38
C THR A 305 -10.80 -3.10 -29.95
N GLU A 306 -10.01 -3.48 -28.94
CA GLU A 306 -10.42 -3.48 -27.54
C GLU A 306 -9.36 -2.87 -26.63
N VAL A 307 -9.85 -2.10 -25.65
CA VAL A 307 -9.08 -1.63 -24.49
C VAL A 307 -9.69 -2.16 -23.21
N ILE A 308 -8.87 -2.27 -22.16
CA ILE A 308 -9.32 -2.54 -20.80
C ILE A 308 -8.90 -1.40 -19.88
N GLN A 309 -9.76 -1.05 -18.93
CA GLN A 309 -9.49 -0.03 -17.93
C GLN A 309 -10.25 -0.31 -16.63
N SER A 310 -9.71 0.15 -15.50
CA SER A 310 -10.46 0.24 -14.24
C SER A 310 -10.86 1.69 -13.98
N LYS A 311 -12.16 1.99 -13.89
CA LYS A 311 -12.69 3.37 -13.77
C LYS A 311 -13.77 3.49 -12.69
N MET A 312 -13.76 4.60 -11.95
CA MET A 312 -14.70 4.93 -10.87
C MET A 312 -16.13 5.24 -11.33
N ASP A 313 -16.38 5.62 -12.59
CA ASP A 313 -17.73 6.03 -13.03
C ASP A 313 -18.01 5.62 -14.48
N TYR A 314 -18.77 4.53 -14.68
CA TYR A 314 -19.32 4.20 -16.00
C TYR A 314 -20.69 4.80 -16.28
N GLY A 315 -21.10 5.80 -15.49
CA GLY A 315 -22.41 6.44 -15.59
C GLY A 315 -23.37 5.96 -14.50
N THR A 316 -24.21 6.87 -14.01
CA THR A 316 -25.14 6.65 -12.89
C THR A 316 -26.42 5.91 -13.30
N GLU A 317 -26.56 5.52 -14.56
CA GLU A 317 -27.84 5.05 -15.11
C GLU A 317 -28.13 3.57 -14.87
N THR A 318 -27.23 2.82 -14.26
CA THR A 318 -27.43 1.37 -14.18
C THR A 318 -26.98 0.83 -12.82
N THR A 319 -27.87 0.06 -12.17
CA THR A 319 -27.81 -0.26 -10.74
C THR A 319 -26.93 -1.49 -10.49
N GLY A 320 -26.04 -1.41 -9.49
CA GLY A 320 -25.11 -2.48 -9.07
C GLY A 320 -23.70 -2.36 -9.69
N PHE A 321 -22.64 -2.49 -8.87
CA PHE A 321 -21.20 -2.39 -9.20
C PHE A 321 -20.83 -2.05 -10.66
N GLN A 322 -21.05 -0.79 -11.05
CA GLN A 322 -20.73 -0.36 -12.41
C GLN A 322 -19.31 0.11 -12.58
N ASN A 323 -18.59 0.25 -11.48
CA ASN A 323 -17.30 0.88 -11.36
C ASN A 323 -16.22 -0.20 -11.21
N GLY A 324 -15.15 -0.09 -11.98
CA GLY A 324 -14.08 -1.09 -11.99
C GLY A 324 -13.65 -1.48 -13.38
N VAL A 325 -13.26 -2.74 -13.54
CA VAL A 325 -12.60 -3.23 -14.74
C VAL A 325 -13.61 -3.53 -15.83
N LYS A 326 -13.49 -2.87 -16.99
CA LYS A 326 -14.27 -3.19 -18.20
C LYS A 326 -13.40 -3.21 -19.44
N ILE A 327 -13.84 -4.02 -20.40
CA ILE A 327 -13.36 -4.01 -21.77
C ILE A 327 -14.31 -3.12 -22.58
N SER A 328 -13.77 -2.28 -23.45
CA SER A 328 -14.54 -1.35 -24.27
C SER A 328 -13.98 -1.29 -25.70
N PRO A 329 -14.80 -0.94 -26.70
CA PRO A 329 -14.32 -0.73 -28.06
C PRO A 329 -13.27 0.39 -28.10
N LEU A 330 -12.08 0.08 -28.63
CA LEU A 330 -10.94 0.98 -28.69
C LEU A 330 -11.27 2.28 -29.43
N LYS A 331 -11.97 2.16 -30.57
CA LYS A 331 -12.33 3.31 -31.41
C LYS A 331 -13.22 4.30 -30.67
N GLU A 332 -14.29 3.82 -30.04
CA GLU A 332 -15.25 4.67 -29.33
C GLU A 332 -14.58 5.45 -28.19
N ILE A 333 -13.72 4.78 -27.43
CA ILE A 333 -13.00 5.40 -26.32
C ILE A 333 -11.97 6.43 -26.82
N LEU A 334 -11.24 6.13 -27.90
CA LEU A 334 -10.31 7.11 -28.48
C LEU A 334 -11.05 8.33 -29.03
N ASP A 335 -12.16 8.13 -29.74
CA ASP A 335 -13.00 9.22 -30.23
C ASP A 335 -13.45 10.11 -29.05
N GLU A 336 -13.95 9.53 -27.95
CA GLU A 336 -14.34 10.26 -26.74
C GLU A 336 -13.17 11.05 -26.11
N LEU A 337 -12.00 10.41 -25.99
CA LEU A 337 -10.82 11.03 -25.40
C LEU A 337 -10.37 12.24 -26.24
N LEU A 338 -10.34 12.11 -27.56
CA LEU A 338 -9.88 13.15 -28.48
C LEU A 338 -10.84 14.36 -28.58
N LEU A 339 -12.08 14.25 -28.12
CA LEU A 339 -12.97 15.41 -27.94
C LEU A 339 -12.47 16.36 -26.84
N THR A 340 -11.80 15.81 -25.82
CA THR A 340 -11.45 16.54 -24.60
C THR A 340 -9.94 16.64 -24.34
N HIS A 341 -9.14 15.84 -25.04
CA HIS A 341 -7.69 15.75 -24.89
C HIS A 341 -6.99 15.97 -26.22
N ILE A 342 -5.76 16.45 -26.14
CA ILE A 342 -4.88 16.61 -27.29
C ILE A 342 -3.85 15.48 -27.28
N PRO A 343 -3.73 14.71 -28.37
CA PRO A 343 -2.70 13.68 -28.50
C PRO A 343 -1.34 14.35 -28.67
N LEU A 344 -0.37 13.93 -27.86
CA LEU A 344 1.01 14.40 -27.86
C LEU A 344 1.98 13.22 -27.84
N ASN A 345 3.19 13.44 -28.33
CA ASN A 345 4.23 12.42 -28.37
C ASN A 345 4.92 12.29 -27.00
N SER A 346 5.02 13.41 -26.27
CA SER A 346 5.48 13.49 -24.88
C SER A 346 4.53 14.31 -24.01
N VAL A 347 4.49 14.03 -22.70
CA VAL A 347 3.72 14.83 -21.74
C VAL A 347 4.29 16.25 -21.61
N ASP A 348 5.58 16.41 -21.88
CA ASP A 348 6.29 17.69 -21.83
C ASP A 348 6.13 18.53 -23.10
N ASP A 349 5.61 17.94 -24.18
CA ASP A 349 5.41 18.68 -25.42
C ASP A 349 4.46 19.86 -25.19
N PRO A 350 4.72 21.02 -25.84
CA PRO A 350 3.84 22.16 -25.76
C PRO A 350 2.48 21.80 -26.33
N GLY A 351 1.43 22.07 -25.56
CA GLY A 351 0.05 21.92 -25.97
C GLY A 351 -0.70 23.24 -25.79
N PRO A 352 -1.83 23.44 -26.49
CA PRO A 352 -2.71 24.57 -26.25
C PRO A 352 -3.06 24.70 -24.76
N GLU A 353 -3.00 25.93 -24.24
CA GLU A 353 -3.29 26.21 -22.85
C GLU A 353 -4.70 25.75 -22.45
N GLY A 354 -4.83 25.18 -21.26
CA GLY A 354 -6.11 24.68 -20.72
C GLY A 354 -6.61 23.36 -21.33
N LYS A 355 -5.92 22.78 -22.32
CA LYS A 355 -6.29 21.48 -22.89
C LYS A 355 -5.60 20.34 -22.14
N LYS A 356 -6.34 19.25 -21.91
CA LYS A 356 -5.82 18.05 -21.28
C LYS A 356 -4.93 17.29 -22.27
N LYS A 357 -3.84 16.71 -21.78
CA LYS A 357 -2.86 15.97 -22.61
C LYS A 357 -3.19 14.48 -22.62
N LEU A 358 -2.98 13.83 -23.75
CA LEU A 358 -3.07 12.39 -23.96
C LEU A 358 -1.76 11.91 -24.58
N VAL A 359 -1.16 10.86 -24.04
CA VAL A 359 0.05 10.23 -24.59
C VAL A 359 -0.18 8.73 -24.73
N ILE A 360 0.58 8.09 -25.62
CA ILE A 360 0.57 6.64 -25.74
C ILE A 360 1.99 6.11 -25.51
N ARG A 361 2.10 5.11 -24.65
CA ARG A 361 3.36 4.50 -24.23
C ARG A 361 3.45 3.03 -24.58
N ARG A 362 4.52 2.68 -25.27
CA ARG A 362 4.92 1.32 -25.59
C ARG A 362 6.01 0.86 -24.64
N TRP A 363 5.70 -0.12 -23.80
CA TRP A 363 6.62 -0.59 -22.75
C TRP A 363 6.99 -2.07 -22.89
N HIS A 364 6.19 -2.86 -23.62
CA HIS A 364 6.35 -4.32 -23.71
C HIS A 364 7.08 -4.79 -24.99
N ASN A 365 7.55 -3.88 -25.87
CA ASN A 365 8.30 -4.23 -27.10
C ASN A 365 9.71 -3.66 -27.05
N ASN A 366 10.80 -4.27 -27.56
CA ASN A 366 11.07 -5.54 -28.26
C ASN A 366 12.46 -6.05 -27.78
N SER A 367 12.63 -7.38 -27.66
CA SER A 367 13.86 -8.14 -27.35
C SER A 367 14.30 -8.21 -25.87
N LEU A 368 14.00 -9.34 -25.22
CA LEU A 368 15.08 -10.16 -24.67
C LEU A 368 15.51 -11.14 -25.77
#